data_AF-A0A382P904-F1
#
_entry.id   AF-A0A382P904-F1
#
_cell.length_a   1.000
_cell.length_b   1.000
_cell.length_c   1.000
_cell.angle_alpha   90.00
_cell.angle_beta   90.00
_cell.angle_gamma   90.00
#
_symmetry.space_group_name_H-M   'P 1'
#
loop_
_entity.id
_entity.type
_entity.pdbx_description
1 polymer ?
#
loop_
_entity_poly.entity_id
_entity_poly.type
_entity_poly.pdbx_seq_one_letter_code
_entity_poly.pdbx_strand_id
1 'polypeptide(L)'
;MDAMGVIQPGSRVVYRQLYSGPEKQIDSFVNELQELPAEVRIQRIENIGQQLGRTLDRSNRFFSLAGLVTIIIAAIAAMISARRFAIRHIFNCSLMKIFGATQGFVLSALIGQLLLMTLLATIVGVGVGWMIQYILVDLLKGIIDSDLPGPSLQPIWIALLTSSCLIVGTVAPYLQQLRVSQPIRVLRNDLRLDYKSSFFINAVAIVALVFFLSILFADFSLVSTIIIGLFLVGLSLFCLGALMVKCCSFFENQIGIGWKLGLKNISKRRGESILHLVVFGLSLMALMVLTETRSDLINSWKQSLSEETPNHFFFNIQGSQLDGIADFLSPRIGQAIKFTPLIRGRLLEVNSGSNQGT
;
A
#
# COMPACT_ATOMS: atom_id res chain seq x y z
N MET A 1 22.07 -19.44 -41.58
CA MET A 1 20.65 -19.12 -41.87
C MET A 1 20.37 -19.20 -43.37
N ASP A 2 21.33 -18.79 -44.23
CA ASP A 2 21.18 -18.91 -45.69
C ASP A 2 20.98 -20.35 -46.19
N ALA A 3 21.67 -21.33 -45.58
CA ALA A 3 21.52 -22.75 -45.95
C ALA A 3 20.17 -23.40 -45.57
N MET A 4 19.35 -22.76 -44.73
CA MET A 4 18.02 -23.24 -44.33
C MET A 4 16.87 -22.59 -45.13
N GLY A 5 17.17 -21.71 -46.10
CA GLY A 5 16.15 -21.06 -46.93
C GLY A 5 15.20 -20.10 -46.19
N VAL A 6 15.56 -19.67 -44.97
CA VAL A 6 14.76 -18.80 -44.11
C VAL A 6 14.86 -17.32 -44.52
N ILE A 7 15.92 -16.95 -45.24
CA ILE A 7 16.14 -15.59 -45.75
C ILE A 7 15.69 -15.57 -47.21
N GLN A 8 14.43 -15.19 -47.42
CA GLN A 8 13.83 -15.02 -48.76
C GLN A 8 13.74 -13.52 -49.11
N PRO A 9 13.56 -13.16 -50.39
CA PRO A 9 13.26 -11.78 -50.78
C PRO A 9 12.05 -11.25 -50.00
N GLY A 10 12.24 -10.16 -49.24
CA GLY A 10 11.25 -9.62 -48.29
C GLY A 10 11.46 -10.02 -46.82
N SER A 11 12.39 -10.93 -46.53
CA SER A 11 12.79 -11.29 -45.17
C SER A 11 13.58 -10.14 -44.52
N ARG A 12 13.20 -9.78 -43.29
CA ARG A 12 13.81 -8.69 -42.54
C ARG A 12 14.72 -9.27 -41.46
N VAL A 13 16.00 -9.34 -41.77
CA VAL A 13 17.03 -9.82 -40.84
C VAL A 13 17.42 -8.67 -39.91
N VAL A 14 17.27 -8.88 -38.61
CA VAL A 14 17.67 -7.92 -37.57
C VAL A 14 18.99 -8.37 -36.98
N TYR A 15 20.03 -7.56 -37.13
CA TYR A 15 21.29 -7.75 -36.44
C TYR A 15 21.26 -7.00 -35.12
N ARG A 16 21.57 -7.69 -34.02
CA ARG A 16 21.61 -7.09 -32.69
C ARG A 16 23.04 -7.14 -32.16
N GLN A 17 23.59 -5.97 -31.88
CA GLN A 17 24.84 -5.84 -31.13
C GLN A 17 24.50 -5.56 -29.67
N LEU A 18 25.07 -6.34 -28.76
CA LEU A 18 24.83 -6.27 -27.33
C LEU A 18 26.07 -5.72 -26.65
N TYR A 19 25.90 -4.71 -25.80
CA TYR A 19 26.97 -4.06 -25.05
C TYR A 19 26.66 -4.14 -23.56
N SER A 20 27.67 -4.43 -22.73
CA SER A 20 27.55 -4.55 -21.27
C SER A 20 28.72 -3.83 -20.58
N GLY A 21 28.43 -3.07 -19.52
CA GLY A 21 29.42 -2.30 -18.77
C GLY A 21 28.80 -1.52 -17.61
N PRO A 22 29.61 -0.72 -16.88
CA PRO A 22 29.13 0.18 -15.84
C PRO A 22 28.14 1.22 -16.39
N GLU A 23 27.07 1.51 -15.65
CA GLU A 23 25.96 2.40 -16.08
C GLU A 23 26.45 3.73 -16.66
N LYS A 24 27.39 4.39 -15.96
CA LYS A 24 27.99 5.66 -16.42
C LYS A 24 28.68 5.57 -17.78
N GLN A 25 29.35 4.45 -18.08
CA GLN A 25 30.04 4.26 -19.36
C GLN A 25 29.06 3.98 -20.50
N ILE A 26 27.98 3.23 -20.21
CA ILE A 26 26.91 2.98 -21.18
C ILE A 26 26.16 4.28 -21.51
N ASP A 27 25.85 5.11 -20.51
CA ASP A 27 25.18 6.39 -20.73
C ASP A 27 26.04 7.34 -21.56
N SER A 28 27.34 7.43 -21.28
CA SER A 28 28.27 8.22 -22.11
C SER A 28 28.32 7.71 -23.55
N PHE A 29 28.43 6.39 -23.75
CA PHE A 29 28.44 5.78 -25.08
C PHE A 29 27.14 6.05 -25.85
N VAL A 30 25.98 5.90 -25.20
CA VAL A 30 24.67 6.18 -25.81
C VAL A 30 24.52 7.66 -26.18
N ASN A 31 25.05 8.57 -25.35
CA ASN A 31 25.00 10.00 -25.62
C ASN A 31 25.93 10.43 -26.78
N GLU A 32 27.03 9.72 -27.01
CA GLU A 32 27.91 9.95 -28.17
C GLU A 32 27.27 9.49 -29.49
N LEU A 33 26.31 8.56 -29.43
CA LEU A 33 25.59 7.98 -30.58
C LEU A 33 24.36 8.82 -31.04
N GLN A 34 24.35 10.13 -30.82
CA GLN A 34 23.19 11.02 -31.05
C GLN A 34 22.67 11.05 -32.49
N GLU A 35 23.50 10.78 -33.49
CA GLU A 35 23.12 10.76 -34.91
C GLU A 35 23.26 9.35 -35.49
N LEU A 36 22.28 8.51 -35.19
CA LEU A 36 22.17 7.20 -35.81
C LEU A 36 21.29 7.26 -37.07
N PRO A 37 21.66 6.51 -38.13
CA PRO A 37 20.78 6.27 -39.26
C PRO A 37 19.41 5.75 -38.80
N ALA A 38 18.35 6.09 -39.52
CA ALA A 38 16.98 5.68 -39.16
C ALA A 38 16.79 4.14 -39.10
N GLU A 39 17.71 3.35 -39.68
CA GLU A 39 17.68 1.89 -39.58
C GLU A 39 18.19 1.34 -38.24
N VAL A 40 18.96 2.13 -37.47
CA VAL A 40 19.58 1.69 -36.22
C VAL A 40 18.79 2.22 -35.03
N ARG A 41 18.29 1.30 -34.20
CA ARG A 41 17.52 1.63 -33.00
C ARG A 41 18.27 1.21 -31.75
N ILE A 42 18.54 2.16 -30.86
CA ILE A 42 19.05 1.88 -29.51
C ILE A 42 17.89 1.30 -28.67
N GLN A 43 18.11 0.13 -28.09
CA GLN A 43 17.18 -0.49 -27.15
C GLN A 43 17.90 -0.73 -25.82
N ARG A 44 17.52 0.04 -24.79
CA ARG A 44 17.93 -0.25 -23.41
C ARG A 44 17.03 -1.33 -22.81
N ILE A 45 17.57 -2.07 -21.85
CA ILE A 45 16.82 -3.04 -21.06
C ILE A 45 15.67 -2.35 -20.32
N GLU A 46 15.87 -1.12 -19.83
CA GLU A 46 14.77 -0.34 -19.24
C GLU A 46 13.59 -0.17 -20.22
N ASN A 47 13.86 0.11 -21.50
CA ASN A 47 12.83 0.43 -22.51
C ASN A 47 11.97 -0.76 -22.92
N ILE A 48 12.54 -1.97 -23.01
CA ILE A 48 11.79 -3.20 -23.31
C ILE A 48 10.90 -3.57 -22.14
N GLY A 49 11.37 -3.31 -20.91
CA GLY A 49 10.61 -3.47 -19.69
C GLY A 49 9.61 -2.35 -19.41
N GLN A 50 9.53 -1.24 -20.14
CA GLN A 50 8.71 -0.09 -19.72
C GLN A 50 7.21 -0.40 -19.64
N GLN A 51 6.65 -1.19 -20.54
CA GLN A 51 5.20 -1.46 -20.54
C GLN A 51 4.81 -2.48 -19.46
N LEU A 52 5.59 -3.56 -19.33
CA LEU A 52 5.43 -4.55 -18.28
C LEU A 52 5.80 -3.97 -16.89
N GLY A 53 6.90 -3.21 -16.84
CA GLY A 53 7.43 -2.53 -15.68
C GLY A 53 6.50 -1.43 -15.14
N ARG A 54 5.80 -0.66 -16.00
CA ARG A 54 4.75 0.27 -15.54
C ARG A 54 3.58 -0.47 -14.88
N THR A 55 3.21 -1.64 -15.39
CA THR A 55 2.11 -2.45 -14.83
C THR A 55 2.52 -3.07 -13.49
N LEU A 56 3.76 -3.57 -13.41
CA LEU A 56 4.36 -4.05 -12.16
C LEU A 56 4.54 -2.93 -11.14
N ASP A 57 4.97 -1.74 -11.55
CA ASP A 57 5.13 -0.57 -10.66
C ASP A 57 3.78 -0.10 -10.12
N ARG A 58 2.74 -0.05 -10.96
CA ARG A 58 1.37 0.24 -10.50
C ARG A 58 0.87 -0.79 -9.49
N SER A 59 1.13 -2.07 -9.74
CA SER A 59 0.77 -3.15 -8.81
C SER A 59 1.53 -3.02 -7.49
N ASN A 60 2.83 -2.73 -7.55
CA ASN A 60 3.66 -2.48 -6.37
C ASN A 60 3.16 -1.28 -5.56
N ARG A 61 2.84 -0.16 -6.22
CA ARG A 61 2.23 1.01 -5.57
C ARG A 61 0.89 0.69 -4.92
N PHE A 62 0.05 -0.15 -5.54
CA PHE A 62 -1.20 -0.63 -4.95
C PHE A 62 -0.94 -1.46 -3.68
N PHE A 63 0.01 -2.40 -3.70
CA PHE A 63 0.38 -3.17 -2.51
C PHE A 63 1.00 -2.29 -1.41
N SER A 64 1.81 -1.30 -1.78
CA SER A 64 2.35 -0.29 -0.85
C SER A 64 1.23 0.53 -0.21
N LEU A 65 0.27 1.01 -1.00
CA LEU A 65 -0.92 1.72 -0.51
C LEU A 65 -1.72 0.84 0.46
N ALA A 66 -2.02 -0.41 0.08
CA ALA A 66 -2.75 -1.37 0.90
C ALA A 66 -2.04 -1.66 2.22
N GLY A 67 -0.72 -1.90 2.17
CA GLY A 67 0.12 -2.13 3.34
C GLY A 67 0.14 -0.92 4.27
N LEU A 68 0.33 0.28 3.73
CA LEU A 68 0.39 1.51 4.50
C LEU A 68 -0.95 1.81 5.19
N VAL A 69 -2.07 1.69 4.48
CA VAL A 69 -3.42 1.79 5.05
C VAL A 69 -3.62 0.77 6.18
N THR A 70 -3.21 -0.47 5.97
CA THR A 70 -3.33 -1.54 6.98
C THR A 70 -2.53 -1.21 8.23
N ILE A 71 -1.28 -0.74 8.08
CA ILE A 71 -0.44 -0.33 9.22
C ILE A 71 -1.04 0.87 9.95
N ILE A 72 -1.61 1.84 9.23
CA ILE A 72 -2.27 3.00 9.85
C ILE A 72 -3.48 2.56 10.68
N ILE A 73 -4.36 1.70 10.14
CA ILE A 73 -5.52 1.19 10.88
C ILE A 73 -5.05 0.40 12.11
N ALA A 74 -4.01 -0.41 11.96
CA ALA A 74 -3.39 -1.13 13.08
C ALA A 74 -2.81 -0.15 14.12
N ALA A 75 -2.18 0.96 13.71
CA ALA A 75 -1.66 2.00 14.60
C ALA A 75 -2.78 2.64 15.42
N ILE A 76 -3.90 2.96 14.77
CA ILE A 76 -5.06 3.56 15.43
C ILE A 76 -5.66 2.58 16.45
N ALA A 77 -5.84 1.31 16.06
CA ALA A 77 -6.34 0.27 16.95
C ALA A 77 -5.41 0.02 18.15
N ALA A 78 -4.09 -0.01 17.89
CA ALA A 78 -3.06 -0.12 18.93
C ALA A 78 -3.08 1.09 19.87
N MET A 79 -3.25 2.31 19.36
CA MET A 79 -3.33 3.53 20.17
C MET A 79 -4.56 3.52 21.10
N ILE A 80 -5.74 3.13 20.62
CA ILE A 80 -6.95 2.99 21.45
C ILE A 80 -6.74 1.94 22.53
N SER A 81 -6.15 0.80 22.15
CA SER A 81 -5.84 -0.30 23.07
C SER A 81 -4.83 0.13 24.14
N ALA A 82 -3.79 0.85 23.75
CA ALA A 82 -2.76 1.41 24.64
C ALA A 82 -3.36 2.42 25.62
N ARG A 83 -4.25 3.31 25.14
CA ARG A 83 -4.99 4.24 26.00
C ARG A 83 -5.81 3.51 27.05
N ARG A 84 -6.58 2.50 26.63
CA ARG A 84 -7.43 1.72 27.53
C ARG A 84 -6.58 0.92 28.53
N PHE A 85 -5.46 0.37 28.08
CA PHE A 85 -4.48 -0.32 28.91
C PHE A 85 -3.92 0.61 30.00
N ALA A 86 -3.50 1.82 29.62
CA ALA A 86 -2.97 2.82 30.53
C ALA A 86 -4.01 3.21 31.59
N ILE A 87 -5.24 3.55 31.19
CA ILE A 87 -6.32 3.92 32.12
C ILE A 87 -6.56 2.80 33.15
N ARG A 88 -6.55 1.54 32.71
CA ARG A 88 -6.75 0.38 33.60
C ARG A 88 -5.58 0.15 34.56
N HIS A 89 -4.34 0.43 34.14
CA HIS A 89 -3.14 0.14 34.93
C HIS A 89 -2.65 1.30 35.81
N ILE A 90 -3.20 2.50 35.68
CA ILE A 90 -2.83 3.65 36.53
C ILE A 90 -3.04 3.34 38.03
N PHE A 91 -4.14 2.66 38.39
CA PHE A 91 -4.41 2.30 39.78
C PHE A 91 -3.37 1.31 40.34
N ASN A 92 -3.11 0.22 39.60
CA ASN A 92 -2.13 -0.80 40.00
C ASN A 92 -0.72 -0.21 40.13
N CYS A 93 -0.31 0.66 39.20
CA CYS A 93 1.00 1.33 39.26
C CYS A 93 1.09 2.27 40.47
N SER A 94 -0.02 2.91 40.85
CA SER A 94 -0.05 3.81 42.01
C SER A 94 0.05 3.03 43.32
N LEU A 95 -0.62 1.88 43.43
CA LEU A 95 -0.48 0.97 44.57
C LEU A 95 0.97 0.47 44.71
N MET A 96 1.62 0.05 43.63
CA MET A 96 3.03 -0.34 43.65
C MET A 96 3.94 0.77 44.18
N LYS A 97 3.74 2.02 43.75
CA LYS A 97 4.48 3.17 44.26
C LYS A 97 4.22 3.41 45.76
N ILE A 98 2.99 3.21 46.24
CA ILE A 98 2.64 3.34 47.67
C ILE A 98 3.34 2.25 48.50
N PHE A 99 3.48 1.03 47.97
CA PHE A 99 4.26 -0.05 48.60
C PHE A 99 5.78 0.12 48.51
N GLY A 100 6.28 1.26 48.00
CA GLY A 100 7.71 1.58 47.94
C GLY A 100 8.41 1.17 46.65
N ALA A 101 7.70 0.74 45.60
CA ALA A 101 8.32 0.44 44.32
C ALA A 101 8.90 1.72 43.68
N THR A 102 10.15 1.64 43.22
CA THR A 102 10.80 2.74 42.50
C THR A 102 10.17 2.94 41.13
N GLN A 103 10.24 4.16 40.61
CA GLN A 103 9.71 4.49 39.29
C GLN A 103 10.35 3.65 38.16
N GLY A 104 11.63 3.32 38.28
CA GLY A 104 12.34 2.47 37.32
C GLY A 104 11.85 1.02 37.32
N PHE A 105 11.49 0.48 38.49
CA PHE A 105 10.93 -0.88 38.60
C PHE A 105 9.57 -0.97 37.90
N VAL A 106 8.67 -0.01 38.15
CA VAL A 106 7.35 0.02 37.49
C VAL A 106 7.48 0.17 35.97
N LEU A 107 8.41 1.04 35.51
CA LEU A 107 8.64 1.25 34.09
C LEU A 107 9.24 0.01 33.40
N SER A 108 10.23 -0.64 34.02
CA SER A 108 10.85 -1.85 33.45
C SER A 108 9.87 -3.01 33.40
N ALA A 109 8.99 -3.18 34.39
CA ALA A 109 7.92 -4.17 34.35
C ALA A 109 6.94 -3.93 33.19
N LEU A 110 6.52 -2.68 32.97
CA LEU A 110 5.64 -2.30 31.86
C LEU A 110 6.32 -2.51 30.49
N ILE A 111 7.59 -2.11 30.36
CA ILE A 111 8.37 -2.30 29.13
C ILE A 111 8.56 -3.80 28.87
N GLY A 112 8.85 -4.61 29.89
CA GLY A 112 8.97 -6.06 29.77
C GLY A 112 7.68 -6.71 29.30
N GLN A 113 6.52 -6.30 29.84
CA GLN A 113 5.21 -6.78 29.39
C GLN A 113 4.93 -6.41 27.93
N LEU A 114 5.23 -5.16 27.53
CA LEU A 114 5.06 -4.71 26.15
C LEU A 114 5.99 -5.48 25.21
N LEU A 115 7.26 -5.67 25.58
CA LEU A 115 8.23 -6.42 24.79
C LEU A 115 7.79 -7.86 24.57
N LEU A 116 7.31 -8.54 25.62
CA LEU A 116 6.79 -9.90 25.54
C LEU A 116 5.56 -9.98 24.62
N MET A 117 4.63 -9.02 24.73
CA MET A 117 3.46 -8.94 23.86
C MET A 117 3.84 -8.66 22.40
N THR A 118 4.79 -7.76 22.14
CA THR A 118 5.33 -7.50 20.80
C THR A 118 5.94 -8.76 20.22
N LEU A 119 6.80 -9.45 20.98
CA LEU A 119 7.51 -10.63 20.50
C LEU A 119 6.54 -11.78 20.16
N LEU A 120 5.54 -12.02 21.02
CA LEU A 120 4.49 -13.00 20.75
C LEU A 120 3.65 -12.62 19.53
N ALA A 121 3.22 -11.36 19.43
CA ALA A 121 2.44 -10.87 18.29
C ALA A 121 3.23 -10.99 16.98
N THR A 122 4.52 -10.69 16.98
CA THR A 122 5.39 -10.81 15.81
C THR A 122 5.61 -12.27 15.41
N ILE A 123 5.83 -13.19 16.36
CA ILE A 123 5.96 -14.61 16.06
C ILE A 123 4.68 -15.15 15.41
N VAL A 124 3.52 -14.83 16.00
CA VAL A 124 2.22 -15.26 15.45
C VAL A 124 1.99 -14.62 14.09
N GLY A 125 2.25 -13.32 13.94
CA GLY A 125 2.05 -12.59 12.69
C GLY A 125 2.93 -13.10 11.55
N VAL A 126 4.22 -13.34 11.82
CA VAL A 126 5.15 -13.94 10.85
C VAL A 126 4.73 -15.37 10.50
N GLY A 127 4.31 -16.17 11.49
CA GLY A 127 3.82 -17.53 11.25
C GLY A 127 2.59 -17.55 10.34
N VAL A 128 1.60 -16.69 10.60
CA VAL A 128 0.40 -16.56 9.75
C VAL A 128 0.76 -16.03 8.37
N GLY A 129 1.64 -15.03 8.28
CA GLY A 129 2.10 -14.48 7.00
C GLY A 129 2.80 -15.54 6.14
N TRP A 130 3.65 -16.35 6.75
CA TRP A 130 4.35 -17.43 6.04
C TRP A 130 3.39 -18.53 5.57
N MET A 131 2.39 -18.88 6.39
CA MET A 131 1.32 -19.80 6.01
C MET A 131 0.53 -19.29 4.80
N ILE A 132 0.14 -18.01 4.80
CA ILE A 132 -0.57 -17.39 3.67
C ILE A 132 0.30 -17.39 2.41
N GLN A 133 1.58 -17.05 2.53
CA GLN A 133 2.51 -17.09 1.39
C GLN A 133 2.61 -18.49 0.79
N TYR A 134 2.73 -19.53 1.62
CA TYR A 134 2.82 -20.91 1.15
C TYR A 134 1.56 -21.34 0.40
N ILE A 135 0.38 -21.05 0.97
CA ILE A 135 -0.92 -21.31 0.33
C ILE A 135 -1.00 -20.60 -1.01
N LEU A 136 -0.62 -19.31 -1.07
CA LEU A 136 -0.69 -18.52 -2.29
C LEU A 136 0.22 -19.06 -3.40
N VAL A 137 1.46 -19.45 -3.06
CA VAL A 137 2.40 -20.05 -4.01
C VAL A 137 1.86 -21.38 -4.54
N ASP A 138 1.27 -22.21 -3.68
CA ASP A 138 0.72 -23.49 -4.08
C ASP A 138 -0.46 -23.34 -5.05
N LEU A 139 -1.36 -22.39 -4.81
CA LEU A 139 -2.45 -22.05 -5.74
C LEU A 139 -1.94 -21.53 -7.10
N LEU A 140 -0.77 -20.89 -7.14
CA LEU A 140 -0.22 -20.28 -8.36
C LEU A 140 0.57 -21.25 -9.24
N LYS A 141 1.01 -22.41 -8.73
CA LYS A 141 1.80 -23.40 -9.50
C LYS A 141 1.09 -23.88 -10.77
N GLY A 142 -0.23 -23.86 -10.82
CA GLY A 142 -1.00 -24.23 -12.02
C GLY A 142 -1.04 -23.16 -13.12
N ILE A 143 -0.59 -21.93 -12.84
CA ILE A 143 -0.64 -20.78 -13.75
C ILE A 143 0.77 -20.34 -14.17
N ILE A 144 1.75 -20.51 -13.29
CA ILE A 144 3.13 -20.05 -13.48
C ILE A 144 4.07 -21.26 -13.42
N ASP A 145 4.67 -21.61 -14.55
CA ASP A 145 5.57 -22.76 -14.74
C ASP A 145 7.02 -22.48 -14.32
N SER A 146 7.25 -21.48 -13.46
CA SER A 146 8.57 -21.05 -13.01
C SER A 146 8.72 -21.19 -11.50
N ASP A 147 9.79 -21.84 -11.05
CA ASP A 147 10.16 -21.94 -9.64
C ASP A 147 10.37 -20.55 -9.04
N LEU A 148 9.46 -20.14 -8.14
CA LEU A 148 9.68 -18.94 -7.35
C LEU A 148 10.80 -19.19 -6.32
N PRO A 149 11.73 -18.24 -6.14
CA PRO A 149 12.79 -18.37 -5.14
C PRO A 149 12.18 -18.55 -3.74
N GLY A 150 12.84 -19.40 -2.94
CA GLY A 150 12.40 -19.71 -1.58
C GLY A 150 12.23 -18.45 -0.70
N PRO A 151 11.39 -18.53 0.34
CA PRO A 151 11.12 -17.40 1.23
C PRO A 151 12.42 -16.90 1.86
N SER A 152 12.71 -15.61 1.68
CA SER A 152 13.88 -14.96 2.27
C SER A 152 13.67 -14.71 3.77
N LEU A 153 14.76 -14.57 4.53
CA LEU A 153 14.70 -14.22 5.97
C LEU A 153 14.48 -12.72 6.22
N GLN A 154 14.56 -11.90 5.18
CA GLN A 154 14.39 -10.44 5.24
C GLN A 154 13.03 -9.99 5.83
N PRO A 155 11.89 -10.62 5.52
CA PRO A 155 10.57 -10.22 6.05
C PRO A 155 10.47 -10.34 7.57
N ILE A 156 11.24 -11.25 8.20
CA ILE A 156 11.23 -11.44 9.64
C ILE A 156 11.76 -10.18 10.34
N TRP A 157 12.89 -9.65 9.86
CA TRP A 157 13.48 -8.42 10.39
C TRP A 157 12.58 -7.21 10.16
N ILE A 158 11.97 -7.11 8.97
CA ILE A 158 11.02 -6.05 8.65
C ILE A 158 9.79 -6.13 9.57
N ALA A 159 9.26 -7.31 9.83
CA ALA A 159 8.12 -7.50 10.74
C ALA A 159 8.47 -7.12 12.18
N LEU A 160 9.66 -7.51 12.66
CA LEU A 160 10.14 -7.16 14.00
C LEU A 160 10.32 -5.64 14.15
N LEU A 161 10.95 -4.98 13.18
CA LEU A 161 11.15 -3.53 13.21
C LEU A 161 9.81 -2.78 13.11
N THR A 162 8.92 -3.22 12.22
CA THR A 162 7.61 -2.58 12.03
C THR A 162 6.73 -2.71 13.27
N SER A 163 6.61 -3.90 13.84
CA SER A 163 5.82 -4.14 15.06
C SER A 163 6.37 -3.37 16.26
N SER A 164 7.69 -3.36 16.45
CA SER A 164 8.36 -2.61 17.52
C SER A 164 8.15 -1.10 17.36
N CYS A 165 8.39 -0.56 16.16
CA CYS A 165 8.19 0.85 15.87
C CYS A 165 6.72 1.28 16.07
N LEU A 166 5.77 0.45 15.62
CA LEU A 166 4.34 0.70 15.80
C LEU A 166 3.94 0.76 17.27
N ILE A 167 4.42 -0.18 18.09
CA ILE A 167 4.10 -0.23 19.53
C ILE A 167 4.77 0.93 20.26
N VAL A 168 6.03 1.23 19.96
CA VAL A 168 6.71 2.38 20.55
C VAL A 168 5.99 3.69 20.17
N GLY A 169 5.66 3.87 18.89
CA GLY A 169 4.97 5.06 18.39
C GLY A 169 3.59 5.27 19.00
N THR A 170 2.87 4.19 19.31
CA THR A 170 1.51 4.26 19.86
C THR A 170 1.45 4.24 21.39
N VAL A 171 2.40 3.59 22.08
CA VAL A 171 2.38 3.41 23.54
C VAL A 171 3.19 4.47 24.28
N ALA A 172 4.25 5.02 23.67
CA ALA A 172 5.07 6.09 24.26
C ALA A 172 4.29 7.24 24.92
N PRO A 173 3.26 7.85 24.29
CA PRO A 173 2.40 8.87 24.90
C PRO A 173 1.86 8.46 26.27
N TYR A 174 1.42 7.21 26.38
CA TYR A 174 0.75 6.70 27.57
C TYR A 174 1.75 6.30 28.64
N LEU A 175 2.88 5.71 28.26
CA LEU A 175 3.95 5.34 29.19
C LEU A 175 4.49 6.57 29.95
N GLN A 176 4.63 7.70 29.27
CA GLN A 176 5.00 8.96 29.90
C GLN A 176 3.95 9.44 30.92
N GLN A 177 2.67 9.28 30.61
CA GLN A 177 1.59 9.67 31.54
C GLN A 177 1.58 8.82 32.80
N LEU A 178 1.86 7.51 32.69
CA LEU A 178 2.06 6.64 33.86
C LEU A 178 3.28 7.08 34.69
N ARG A 179 4.36 7.55 34.03
CA ARG A 179 5.56 8.06 34.69
C ARG A 179 5.27 9.29 35.57
N VAL A 180 4.54 10.26 35.03
CA VAL A 180 4.27 11.57 35.69
C VAL A 180 3.11 11.51 36.69
N SER A 181 2.30 10.45 36.69
CA SER A 181 1.19 10.30 37.64
C SER A 181 1.68 10.20 39.09
N GLN A 182 1.33 11.21 39.89
CA GLN A 182 1.54 11.23 41.34
C GLN A 182 0.44 10.40 42.02
N PRO A 183 0.77 9.55 43.02
CA PRO A 183 -0.18 8.69 43.72
C PRO A 183 -1.41 9.43 44.27
N ILE A 184 -1.24 10.70 44.66
CA ILE A 184 -2.29 11.54 45.25
C ILE A 184 -3.42 11.91 44.27
N ARG A 185 -3.14 11.92 42.96
CA ARG A 185 -4.15 12.24 41.92
C ARG A 185 -5.12 11.09 41.69
N VAL A 186 -4.70 9.86 41.96
CA VAL A 186 -5.54 8.67 41.85
C VAL A 186 -6.58 8.64 42.97
N LEU A 187 -6.22 9.08 44.18
CA LEU A 187 -7.15 9.17 45.31
C LEU A 187 -8.20 10.29 45.13
N ARG A 188 -7.86 11.35 44.38
CA ARG A 188 -8.74 12.50 44.13
C ARG A 188 -9.71 12.30 42.95
N ASN A 189 -9.67 11.13 42.29
CA ASN A 189 -10.42 10.82 41.07
C ASN A 189 -10.23 11.88 39.95
N ASP A 190 -9.09 12.59 39.98
CA ASP A 190 -8.80 13.72 39.11
C ASP A 190 -7.89 13.27 37.96
N LEU A 191 -8.33 12.19 37.29
CA LEU A 191 -7.68 11.57 36.14
C LEU A 191 -7.87 12.43 34.87
N ARG A 192 -7.40 13.68 34.91
CA ARG A 192 -7.27 14.51 33.72
C ARG A 192 -5.91 14.22 33.10
N LEU A 193 -5.93 13.58 31.94
CA LEU A 193 -4.72 13.40 31.13
C LEU A 193 -4.22 14.81 30.75
N ASP A 194 -3.07 15.20 31.28
CA ASP A 194 -2.48 16.51 30.97
C ASP A 194 -1.74 16.42 29.64
N TYR A 195 -2.42 16.83 28.56
CA TYR A 195 -1.92 16.74 27.20
C TYR A 195 -0.75 17.72 26.92
N LYS A 196 -0.61 18.80 27.71
CA LYS A 196 0.40 19.85 27.43
C LYS A 196 1.83 19.40 27.69
N SER A 197 2.07 18.60 28.73
CA SER A 197 3.43 18.14 29.08
C SER A 197 3.95 17.01 28.19
N SER A 198 3.08 16.38 27.38
CA SER A 198 3.44 15.23 26.53
C SER A 198 3.46 15.56 25.03
N PHE A 199 3.15 16.81 24.63
CA PHE A 199 3.06 17.18 23.22
C PHE A 199 4.35 16.92 22.45
N PHE A 200 5.52 17.28 23.01
CA PHE A 200 6.82 17.09 22.34
C PHE A 200 7.13 15.60 22.09
N ILE A 201 6.92 14.75 23.09
CA ILE A 201 7.18 13.31 22.96
C ILE A 201 6.20 12.65 21.99
N ASN A 202 4.94 13.10 21.98
CA ASN A 202 3.95 12.62 21.02
C ASN A 202 4.30 13.04 19.59
N ALA A 203 4.76 14.28 19.39
CA ALA A 203 5.21 14.76 18.09
C ALA A 203 6.43 13.94 17.62
N VAL A 204 7.41 13.70 18.49
CA VAL A 204 8.59 12.87 18.18
C VAL A 204 8.18 11.45 17.83
N ALA A 205 7.26 10.83 18.58
CA ALA A 205 6.79 9.46 18.31
C ALA A 205 6.08 9.36 16.95
N ILE A 206 5.22 10.32 16.62
CA ILE A 206 4.53 10.37 15.32
C ILE A 206 5.55 10.59 14.19
N VAL A 207 6.47 11.55 14.33
CA VAL A 207 7.49 11.82 13.32
C VAL A 207 8.39 10.60 13.11
N ALA A 208 8.79 9.91 14.17
CA ALA A 208 9.59 8.69 14.08
C ALA A 208 8.83 7.56 13.35
N LEU A 209 7.53 7.38 13.64
CA LEU A 209 6.70 6.40 12.95
C LEU A 209 6.56 6.74 11.46
N VAL A 210 6.31 8.01 11.13
CA VAL A 210 6.21 8.49 9.74
C VAL A 210 7.53 8.30 8.99
N PHE A 211 8.65 8.66 9.62
CA PHE A 211 9.98 8.49 9.05
C PHE A 211 10.30 7.01 8.79
N PHE A 212 9.95 6.14 9.74
CA PHE A 212 10.10 4.70 9.58
C PHE A 212 9.25 4.15 8.42
N LEU A 213 7.99 4.58 8.29
CA LEU A 213 7.13 4.20 7.16
C LEU A 213 7.71 4.68 5.82
N SER A 214 8.29 5.88 5.77
CA SER A 214 8.96 6.38 4.57
C SER A 214 10.15 5.52 4.13
N ILE A 215 10.92 5.00 5.08
CA ILE A 215 12.02 4.05 4.79
C ILE A 215 11.46 2.70 4.35
N LEU A 216 10.42 2.20 5.04
CA LEU A 216 9.84 0.88 4.79
C LEU A 216 9.29 0.74 3.36
N PHE A 217 8.59 1.76 2.86
CA PHE A 217 7.96 1.72 1.53
C PHE A 217 8.83 2.29 0.41
N ALA A 218 10.00 2.85 0.72
CA ALA A 218 10.94 3.47 -0.24
C ALA A 218 10.32 4.55 -1.17
N ASP A 219 9.15 5.08 -0.81
CA ASP A 219 8.42 6.11 -1.57
C ASP A 219 7.95 7.23 -0.63
N PHE A 220 8.79 8.25 -0.48
CA PHE A 220 8.50 9.40 0.38
C PHE A 220 7.29 10.20 -0.12
N SER A 221 7.08 10.28 -1.43
CA SER A 221 5.98 11.05 -2.00
C SER A 221 4.65 10.39 -1.69
N LEU A 222 4.56 9.07 -1.85
CA LEU A 222 3.36 8.30 -1.53
C LEU A 222 3.02 8.40 -0.03
N VAL A 223 4.01 8.16 0.83
CA VAL A 223 3.81 8.16 2.29
C VAL A 223 3.37 9.54 2.78
N SER A 224 4.05 10.61 2.35
CA SER A 224 3.68 11.98 2.74
C SER A 224 2.28 12.37 2.24
N THR A 225 1.92 12.03 1.00
CA THR A 225 0.61 12.32 0.44
C THR A 225 -0.51 11.64 1.23
N ILE A 226 -0.33 10.36 1.58
CA ILE A 226 -1.34 9.62 2.36
C ILE A 226 -1.47 10.20 3.77
N ILE A 227 -0.36 10.51 4.43
CA ILE A 227 -0.40 11.07 5.80
C ILE A 227 -1.09 12.44 5.80
N ILE A 228 -0.74 13.31 4.86
CA ILE A 228 -1.38 14.63 4.71
C ILE A 228 -2.87 14.46 4.40
N GLY A 229 -3.22 13.57 3.48
CA GLY A 229 -4.61 13.25 3.15
C GLY A 229 -5.41 12.74 4.34
N LEU A 230 -4.85 11.80 5.10
CA LEU A 230 -5.46 11.25 6.30
C LEU A 230 -5.62 12.31 7.40
N PHE A 231 -4.64 13.20 7.54
CA PHE A 231 -4.72 14.33 8.47
C PHE A 231 -5.84 15.32 8.08
N LEU A 232 -5.94 15.68 6.80
CA LEU A 232 -6.97 16.57 6.29
C LEU A 232 -8.37 15.98 6.45
N VAL A 233 -8.55 14.70 6.09
CA VAL A 233 -9.83 14.01 6.26
C VAL A 233 -10.16 13.82 7.74
N GLY A 234 -9.17 13.47 8.56
CA GLY A 234 -9.34 13.36 10.01
C GLY A 234 -9.76 14.69 10.64
N LEU A 235 -9.18 15.81 10.21
CA LEU A 235 -9.56 17.15 10.64
C LEU A 235 -10.98 17.50 10.18
N SER A 236 -11.34 17.18 8.93
CA SER A 236 -12.68 17.39 8.40
C SER A 236 -13.73 16.60 9.19
N LEU A 237 -13.48 15.31 9.45
CA LEU A 237 -14.33 14.44 10.27
C LEU A 237 -14.41 14.93 11.71
N PHE A 238 -13.31 15.46 12.28
CA PHE A 238 -13.32 16.05 13.62
C PHE A 238 -14.21 17.29 13.68
N CYS A 239 -14.08 18.20 12.71
CA CYS A 239 -14.93 19.39 12.60
C CYS A 239 -16.41 19.02 12.40
N LEU A 240 -16.71 18.07 11.52
CA LEU A 240 -18.07 17.57 11.29
C LEU A 240 -18.64 16.90 12.54
N GLY A 241 -17.86 16.04 13.19
CA GLY A 241 -18.26 15.39 14.44
C GLY A 241 -18.52 16.40 15.56
N ALA A 242 -17.66 17.41 15.71
CA ALA A 242 -17.85 18.47 16.69
C ALA A 242 -19.10 19.30 16.40
N LEU A 243 -19.37 19.63 15.13
CA LEU A 243 -20.57 20.32 14.68
C LEU A 243 -21.81 19.47 14.97
N MET A 244 -21.79 18.19 14.63
CA MET A 244 -22.90 17.25 14.84
C MET A 244 -23.24 17.09 16.33
N VAL A 245 -22.22 16.98 17.20
CA VAL A 245 -22.40 16.94 18.66
C VAL A 245 -22.94 18.27 19.18
N LYS A 246 -22.50 19.42 18.65
CA LYS A 246 -23.00 20.75 19.03
C LYS A 246 -24.47 20.90 18.64
N CYS A 247 -24.86 20.49 17.43
CA CYS A 247 -26.25 20.46 16.97
C CYS A 247 -27.10 19.57 17.88
N CYS A 248 -26.63 18.35 18.21
CA CYS A 248 -27.35 17.47 19.14
C CYS A 248 -27.59 18.12 20.51
N SER A 249 -26.59 18.84 21.05
CA SER A 249 -26.75 19.54 22.33
C SER A 249 -27.73 20.73 22.28
N PHE A 250 -27.94 21.32 21.10
CA PHE A 250 -28.89 22.42 20.92
C PHE A 250 -30.34 21.92 20.91
N PHE A 251 -30.61 20.77 20.28
CA PHE A 251 -31.94 20.16 20.22
C PHE A 251 -32.30 19.33 21.46
N GLU A 252 -31.40 19.20 22.45
CA GLU A 252 -31.57 18.38 23.66
C GLU A 252 -32.79 18.80 24.52
N ASN A 253 -33.26 20.04 24.38
CA ASN A 253 -34.44 20.57 25.09
C ASN A 253 -35.78 20.41 24.36
N GLN A 254 -35.79 19.97 23.09
CA GLN A 254 -37.01 19.94 22.27
C GLN A 254 -37.53 18.51 21.94
N ILE A 255 -36.90 17.46 22.49
CA ILE A 255 -37.19 16.05 22.11
C ILE A 255 -37.63 15.23 23.34
N GLY A 256 -38.48 14.22 23.10
CA GLY A 256 -39.01 13.30 24.11
C GLY A 256 -37.95 12.57 24.97
N ILE A 257 -38.39 12.09 26.14
CA ILE A 257 -37.55 11.65 27.27
C ILE A 257 -36.52 10.56 26.89
N GLY A 258 -36.88 9.60 26.01
CA GLY A 258 -35.99 8.53 25.56
C GLY A 258 -34.82 9.03 24.69
N TRP A 259 -35.11 9.89 23.72
CA TRP A 259 -34.09 10.52 22.86
C TRP A 259 -33.20 11.48 23.64
N LYS A 260 -33.77 12.21 24.61
CA LYS A 260 -33.02 13.09 25.50
C LYS A 260 -31.91 12.35 26.24
N LEU A 261 -32.17 11.14 26.72
CA LEU A 261 -31.16 10.32 27.40
C LEU A 261 -30.05 9.84 26.44
N GLY A 262 -30.40 9.47 25.21
CA GLY A 262 -29.43 9.08 24.17
C GLY A 262 -28.53 10.24 23.72
N LEU A 263 -29.12 11.38 23.36
CA LEU A 263 -28.38 12.59 22.97
C LEU A 263 -27.51 13.13 24.12
N LYS A 264 -27.98 13.03 25.36
CA LYS A 264 -27.22 13.44 26.55
C LYS A 264 -25.98 12.59 26.80
N ASN A 265 -26.01 11.29 26.48
CA ASN A 265 -24.84 10.44 26.61
C ASN A 265 -23.76 10.80 25.56
N ILE A 266 -24.16 11.10 24.32
CA ILE A 266 -23.28 11.58 23.24
C ILE A 266 -22.71 12.96 23.60
N SER A 267 -23.57 13.89 24.05
CA SER A 267 -23.21 15.26 24.47
C SER A 267 -22.33 15.29 25.73
N LYS A 268 -22.44 14.32 26.64
CA LYS A 268 -21.55 14.22 27.81
C LYS A 268 -20.20 13.59 27.48
N ARG A 269 -20.14 12.68 26.50
CA ARG A 269 -18.92 12.00 26.05
C ARG A 269 -18.46 12.50 24.68
N ARG A 270 -18.42 13.84 24.50
CA ARG A 270 -18.09 14.49 23.21
C ARG A 270 -16.77 14.01 22.63
N GLY A 271 -15.72 13.96 23.46
CA GLY A 271 -14.38 13.56 23.03
C GLY A 271 -14.30 12.12 22.51
N GLU A 272 -14.88 11.16 23.24
CA GLU A 272 -14.91 9.74 22.83
C GLU A 272 -15.76 9.54 21.57
N SER A 273 -16.91 10.22 21.47
CA SER A 273 -17.81 10.08 20.32
C SER A 273 -17.18 10.64 19.04
N ILE A 274 -16.55 11.81 19.12
CA ILE A 274 -15.82 12.41 17.98
C ILE A 274 -14.62 11.53 17.61
N LEU A 275 -13.88 11.01 18.59
CA LEU A 275 -12.76 10.10 18.34
C LEU A 275 -13.22 8.85 17.58
N HIS A 276 -14.28 8.18 18.01
CA HIS A 276 -14.81 7.02 17.29
C HIS A 276 -15.28 7.39 15.88
N LEU A 277 -15.95 8.52 15.70
CA LEU A 277 -16.38 8.99 14.38
C LEU A 277 -15.18 9.19 13.44
N VAL A 278 -14.11 9.84 13.91
CA VAL A 278 -12.88 10.01 13.13
C VAL A 278 -12.25 8.67 12.81
N VAL A 279 -12.13 7.77 13.78
CA VAL A 279 -11.49 6.45 13.59
C VAL A 279 -12.26 5.57 12.61
N PHE A 280 -13.57 5.44 12.78
CA PHE A 280 -14.41 4.67 11.85
C PHE A 280 -14.46 5.32 10.47
N GLY A 281 -14.58 6.65 10.40
CA GLY A 281 -14.59 7.39 9.15
C GLY A 281 -13.29 7.24 8.36
N LEU A 282 -12.14 7.36 9.01
CA LEU A 282 -10.84 7.11 8.39
C LEU A 282 -10.69 5.65 7.94
N SER A 283 -11.15 4.69 8.73
CA SER A 283 -11.09 3.26 8.38
C SER A 283 -11.95 2.94 7.14
N LEU A 284 -13.17 3.49 7.09
CA LEU A 284 -14.08 3.34 5.94
C LEU A 284 -13.55 4.06 4.70
N MET A 285 -13.02 5.28 4.86
CA MET A 285 -12.39 6.02 3.76
C MET A 285 -11.22 5.22 3.18
N ALA A 286 -10.35 4.67 4.03
CA ALA A 286 -9.21 3.91 3.57
C ALA A 286 -9.62 2.62 2.85
N LEU A 287 -10.68 1.95 3.32
CA LEU A 287 -11.27 0.80 2.63
C LEU A 287 -11.87 1.18 1.27
N MET A 288 -12.56 2.32 1.19
CA MET A 288 -13.11 2.84 -0.08
C MET A 288 -11.99 3.17 -1.07
N VAL A 289 -10.96 3.90 -0.65
CA VAL A 289 -9.80 4.22 -1.50
C VAL A 289 -9.13 2.95 -2.01
N LEU A 290 -8.95 1.94 -1.14
CA LEU A 290 -8.36 0.67 -1.55
C LEU A 290 -9.25 -0.07 -2.58
N THR A 291 -10.57 -0.04 -2.38
CA THR A 291 -11.51 -0.70 -3.29
C THR A 291 -11.57 0.01 -4.64
N GLU A 292 -11.53 1.34 -4.65
CA GLU A 292 -11.54 2.15 -5.86
C GLU A 292 -10.25 1.98 -6.65
N THR A 293 -9.10 2.16 -5.99
CA THR A 293 -7.79 1.99 -6.64
C THR A 293 -7.58 0.58 -7.20
N ARG A 294 -8.08 -0.46 -6.51
CA ARG A 294 -8.11 -1.83 -7.05
C ARG A 294 -8.96 -1.90 -8.32
N SER A 295 -10.14 -1.32 -8.29
CA SER A 295 -11.09 -1.37 -9.41
C SER A 295 -10.55 -0.59 -10.61
N ASP A 296 -9.98 0.59 -10.38
CA ASP A 296 -9.30 1.40 -11.38
C ASP A 296 -8.11 0.66 -12.00
N LEU A 297 -7.29 -0.04 -11.19
CA LEU A 297 -6.17 -0.82 -11.69
C LEU A 297 -6.64 -1.94 -12.63
N ILE A 298 -7.67 -2.69 -12.21
CA ILE A 298 -8.24 -3.78 -13.00
C ILE A 298 -8.91 -3.24 -14.27
N ASN A 299 -9.67 -2.16 -14.15
CA ASN A 299 -10.39 -1.57 -15.28
C ASN A 299 -9.45 -0.94 -16.29
N SER A 300 -8.41 -0.23 -15.83
CA SER A 300 -7.36 0.32 -16.69
C SER A 300 -6.63 -0.77 -17.45
N TRP A 301 -6.37 -1.91 -16.80
CA TRP A 301 -5.75 -3.05 -17.46
C TRP A 301 -6.71 -3.69 -18.46
N LYS A 302 -7.98 -3.90 -18.11
CA LYS A 302 -9.00 -4.40 -19.04
C LYS A 302 -9.19 -3.50 -20.26
N GLN A 303 -9.26 -2.18 -20.09
CA GLN A 303 -9.39 -1.22 -21.18
C GLN A 303 -8.19 -1.20 -22.14
N SER A 304 -7.02 -1.69 -21.70
CA SER A 304 -5.87 -1.82 -22.59
C SER A 304 -6.03 -2.94 -23.63
N LEU A 305 -7.03 -3.83 -23.47
CA LEU A 305 -7.40 -4.87 -24.42
C LEU A 305 -8.85 -4.62 -24.89
N SER A 306 -9.10 -4.52 -26.20
CA SER A 306 -10.48 -4.46 -26.69
C SER A 306 -11.20 -5.79 -26.39
N GLU A 307 -12.53 -5.77 -26.21
CA GLU A 307 -13.31 -6.99 -25.93
C GLU A 307 -13.18 -8.06 -27.03
N GLU A 308 -12.81 -7.67 -28.25
CA GLU A 308 -12.57 -8.56 -29.39
C GLU A 308 -11.11 -9.05 -29.50
N THR A 309 -10.23 -8.75 -28.54
CA THR A 309 -8.82 -9.14 -28.64
C THR A 309 -8.68 -10.66 -28.54
N PRO A 310 -8.08 -11.35 -29.53
CA PRO A 310 -7.87 -12.79 -29.47
C PRO A 310 -6.96 -13.20 -28.29
N ASN A 311 -7.24 -14.33 -27.65
CA ASN A 311 -6.39 -14.88 -26.59
C ASN A 311 -5.17 -15.65 -27.11
N HIS A 312 -5.14 -15.98 -28.41
CA HIS A 312 -4.05 -16.70 -29.06
C HIS A 312 -3.66 -16.00 -30.36
N PHE A 313 -2.37 -15.73 -30.52
CA PHE A 313 -1.80 -15.14 -31.72
C PHE A 313 -0.76 -16.08 -32.31
N PHE A 314 -0.96 -16.43 -33.58
CA PHE A 314 0.07 -17.09 -34.37
C PHE A 314 0.80 -16.01 -35.18
N PHE A 315 2.11 -15.97 -35.06
CA PHE A 315 2.98 -15.05 -35.79
C PHE A 315 3.89 -15.85 -36.74
N ASN A 316 4.45 -15.16 -37.74
CA ASN A 316 5.39 -15.75 -38.70
C ASN A 316 4.80 -16.89 -39.56
N ILE A 317 3.51 -16.80 -39.89
CA ILE A 317 2.87 -17.70 -40.86
C ILE A 317 3.25 -17.25 -42.28
N GLN A 318 3.79 -18.18 -43.08
CA GLN A 318 4.12 -17.90 -44.47
C GLN A 318 2.88 -18.00 -45.36
N GLY A 319 2.85 -17.26 -46.48
CA GLY A 319 1.69 -17.21 -47.37
C GLY A 319 1.26 -18.59 -47.91
N SER A 320 2.21 -19.50 -48.14
CA SER A 320 1.94 -20.89 -48.56
C SER A 320 1.32 -21.78 -47.47
N GLN A 321 1.36 -21.35 -46.21
CA GLN A 321 0.86 -22.12 -45.06
C GLN A 321 -0.55 -21.70 -44.61
N LEU A 322 -1.12 -20.65 -45.21
CA LEU A 322 -2.42 -20.10 -44.80
C LEU A 322 -3.54 -21.13 -44.93
N ASP A 323 -3.65 -21.78 -46.10
CA ASP A 323 -4.73 -22.73 -46.38
C ASP A 323 -4.66 -23.96 -45.45
N GLY A 324 -3.46 -24.52 -45.26
CA GLY A 324 -3.27 -25.69 -44.39
C GLY A 324 -3.55 -25.39 -42.91
N ILE A 325 -3.25 -24.18 -42.43
CA ILE A 325 -3.55 -23.76 -41.06
C ILE A 325 -5.06 -23.51 -40.91
N ALA A 326 -5.70 -22.87 -41.89
CA ALA A 326 -7.14 -22.63 -41.91
C ALA A 326 -7.91 -23.96 -41.83
N ASP A 327 -7.58 -24.93 -42.69
CA ASP A 327 -8.23 -26.23 -42.75
C ASP A 327 -8.05 -27.04 -41.46
N PHE A 328 -6.90 -26.92 -40.80
CA PHE A 328 -6.64 -27.62 -39.55
C PHE A 328 -7.42 -27.05 -38.35
N LEU A 329 -7.52 -25.71 -38.27
CA LEU A 329 -8.02 -25.00 -37.08
C LEU A 329 -9.49 -24.60 -37.18
N SER A 330 -10.00 -24.21 -38.34
CA SER A 330 -11.41 -23.80 -38.51
C SER A 330 -12.43 -24.84 -38.02
N PRO A 331 -12.30 -26.15 -38.30
CA PRO A 331 -13.24 -27.15 -37.76
C PRO A 331 -13.09 -27.38 -36.25
N ARG A 332 -11.95 -27.00 -35.63
CA ARG A 332 -11.69 -27.19 -34.20
C ARG A 332 -12.11 -26.00 -33.34
N ILE A 333 -12.01 -24.78 -33.89
CA ILE A 333 -12.34 -23.53 -33.20
C ILE A 333 -13.80 -23.13 -33.47
N GLY A 334 -14.42 -23.62 -34.55
CA GLY A 334 -15.80 -23.32 -34.90
C GLY A 334 -16.00 -21.90 -35.45
N GLN A 335 -14.91 -21.21 -35.82
CA GLN A 335 -14.91 -19.88 -36.42
C GLN A 335 -13.90 -19.79 -37.57
N ALA A 336 -14.19 -18.93 -38.54
CA ALA A 336 -13.27 -18.63 -39.62
C ALA A 336 -12.08 -17.82 -39.10
N ILE A 337 -10.85 -18.26 -39.41
CA ILE A 337 -9.64 -17.58 -38.96
C ILE A 337 -9.42 -16.34 -39.84
N LYS A 338 -9.36 -15.17 -39.19
CA LYS A 338 -9.05 -13.92 -39.87
C LYS A 338 -7.54 -13.73 -39.92
N PHE A 339 -6.94 -14.03 -41.07
CA PHE A 339 -5.53 -13.73 -41.31
C PHE A 339 -5.37 -12.24 -41.63
N THR A 340 -4.56 -11.55 -40.83
CA THR A 340 -4.21 -10.15 -41.07
C THR A 340 -2.76 -10.08 -41.52
N PRO A 341 -2.45 -9.59 -42.73
CA PRO A 341 -1.07 -9.49 -43.19
C PRO A 341 -0.34 -8.44 -42.37
N LEU A 342 0.83 -8.80 -41.84
CA LEU A 342 1.68 -7.86 -41.12
C LEU A 342 2.46 -6.99 -42.12
N ILE A 343 1.81 -5.97 -42.67
CA ILE A 343 2.45 -5.01 -43.58
C ILE A 343 3.10 -3.90 -42.74
N ARG A 344 4.41 -3.74 -42.87
CA ARG A 344 5.14 -2.63 -42.21
C ARG A 344 5.31 -1.47 -43.18
N GLY A 345 4.63 -0.36 -42.91
CA GLY A 345 4.87 0.92 -43.58
C GLY A 345 5.92 1.75 -42.86
N ARG A 346 6.66 2.59 -43.59
CA ARG A 346 7.48 3.67 -43.01
C ARG A 346 6.62 4.93 -43.00
N LEU A 347 6.38 5.50 -41.82
CA LEU A 347 5.77 6.82 -41.69
C LEU A 347 6.79 7.84 -42.19
N LEU A 348 6.58 8.37 -43.40
CA LEU A 348 7.49 9.33 -44.03
C LEU A 348 7.18 10.76 -43.60
N GLU A 349 5.89 11.07 -43.44
CA GLU A 349 5.41 12.39 -43.06
C GLU A 349 4.03 12.23 -42.40
N VAL A 350 3.79 12.95 -41.31
CA VAL A 350 2.45 13.06 -40.70
C VAL A 350 1.83 14.32 -41.29
N ASN A 351 0.80 14.15 -42.12
CA ASN A 351 0.10 15.28 -42.69
C ASN A 351 -0.61 16.06 -41.58
N SER A 352 -0.21 17.32 -41.36
CA SER A 352 -0.81 18.26 -40.39
C SER A 352 -2.19 18.78 -40.83
N GLY A 353 -2.97 17.95 -41.51
CA GLY A 353 -4.34 18.26 -41.91
C GLY A 353 -5.29 17.90 -40.78
N SER A 354 -5.91 18.92 -40.19
CA SER A 354 -6.99 18.77 -39.21
C SER A 354 -8.15 17.93 -39.75
N ASN A 355 -8.32 16.71 -39.25
CA ASN A 355 -9.60 16.01 -39.34
C ASN A 355 -10.39 16.25 -38.04
N GLN A 356 -11.25 17.27 -38.10
CA GLN A 356 -12.53 17.24 -37.37
C GLN A 356 -13.31 16.01 -37.85
N GLY A 357 -14.02 15.39 -36.91
CA GLY A 357 -14.49 14.01 -36.98
C GLY A 357 -15.41 13.63 -38.13
N THR A 358 -15.56 12.32 -38.28
CA THR A 358 -16.85 11.62 -38.38
C THR A 358 -16.67 10.21 -37.88
#